data_AF-A0A1V1T4S8-F1
#
_entry.id   AF-A0A1V1T4S8-F1
#
_cell.length_a   1.000
_cell.length_b   1.000
_cell.length_c   1.000
_cell.angle_alpha   90.00
_cell.angle_beta   90.00
_cell.angle_gamma   90.00
#
_symmetry.space_group_name_H-M   'P 1'
#
loop_
_entity.id
_entity.type
_entity.pdbx_description
1 polymer ?
#
loop_
_entity_poly.entity_id
_entity_poly.type
_entity_poly.pdbx_seq_one_letter_code
_entity_poly.pdbx_strand_id
1 'polypeptide(L)'
;MSLPNIWHHRKVADTSAKGCEICFKPSTSVLITPDKQDFFYVCPAHLKDRGFCSPIIDHDAIAAKKKKEMDEEVERLKREYEEKQRKKKEKETDKEKEKDKDKDKEKDKNDSKEKGEDKGERKDTTSDDKESKSKDKSQAEVEEEPRVFALQRVFYQRRLDRKRQAEIAKRNRERLNNPNFFPSVPKDLP
;
A
#
# COMPACT_ATOMS: atom_id res chain seq x y z
N MET A 1 -25.89 -18.25 12.26
CA MET A 1 -25.32 -16.96 11.83
C MET A 1 -24.11 -17.25 10.94
N SER A 2 -24.08 -16.74 9.71
CA SER A 2 -22.92 -16.90 8.82
C SER A 2 -21.85 -15.88 9.23
N LEU A 3 -20.63 -16.33 9.52
CA LEU A 3 -19.52 -15.45 9.90
C LEU A 3 -18.79 -15.03 8.61
N PRO A 4 -18.68 -13.77 8.21
CA PRO A 4 -17.95 -13.44 6.98
C PRO A 4 -16.47 -13.88 7.07
N ASN A 5 -15.90 -14.36 5.96
CA ASN A 5 -14.48 -14.75 5.90
C ASN A 5 -13.57 -13.53 5.68
N ILE A 6 -13.73 -12.52 6.54
CA ILE A 6 -12.98 -11.26 6.50
C ILE A 6 -12.33 -11.07 7.87
N TRP A 7 -11.00 -10.98 7.87
CA TRP A 7 -10.21 -10.97 9.09
C TRP A 7 -9.25 -9.79 9.11
N HIS A 8 -9.33 -8.97 10.14
CA HIS A 8 -8.45 -7.83 10.34
C HIS A 8 -7.26 -8.23 11.21
N HIS A 9 -6.05 -7.95 10.72
CA HIS A 9 -4.82 -8.12 11.48
C HIS A 9 -4.61 -6.94 12.43
N ARG A 10 -4.45 -7.25 13.72
CA ARG A 10 -4.09 -6.30 14.78
C ARG A 10 -2.91 -6.86 15.58
N LYS A 11 -2.09 -5.96 16.10
CA LYS A 11 -1.04 -6.29 17.07
C LYS A 11 -1.54 -5.92 18.47
N VAL A 12 -1.30 -6.80 19.43
CA VAL A 12 -1.61 -6.60 20.85
C VAL A 12 -0.29 -6.43 21.62
N ALA A 13 -0.35 -5.91 22.84
CA ALA A 13 0.83 -5.75 23.68
C ALA A 13 1.50 -7.09 24.00
N ASP A 14 2.83 -7.07 24.17
CA ASP A 14 3.64 -8.25 24.45
C ASP A 14 3.22 -8.99 25.73
N THR A 15 2.70 -8.27 26.73
CA THR A 15 2.17 -8.83 27.99
C THR A 15 0.94 -9.71 27.80
N SER A 16 0.24 -9.55 26.67
CA SER A 16 -0.96 -10.32 26.31
C SER A 16 -0.70 -11.35 25.21
N ALA A 17 0.57 -11.64 24.91
CA ALA A 17 0.96 -12.62 23.92
C ALA A 17 0.36 -14.00 24.24
N LYS A 18 -0.25 -14.62 23.23
CA LYS A 18 -0.75 -16.00 23.31
C LYS A 18 -0.16 -16.85 22.18
N GLY A 19 -0.23 -18.16 22.38
CA GLY A 19 0.25 -19.13 21.39
C GLY A 19 -0.50 -19.01 20.06
N CYS A 20 0.24 -18.99 18.96
CA CYS A 20 -0.32 -19.09 17.62
C CYS A 20 -1.12 -20.39 17.45
N GLU A 21 -2.29 -20.37 16.80
CA GLU A 21 -3.10 -21.59 16.62
C GLU A 21 -2.46 -22.68 15.75
N ILE A 22 -1.36 -22.37 15.05
CA ILE A 22 -0.74 -23.27 14.07
C ILE A 22 0.54 -23.88 14.64
N CYS A 23 1.47 -23.06 15.16
CA CYS A 23 2.73 -23.56 15.76
C CYS A 23 2.80 -23.42 17.29
N PHE A 24 1.77 -22.85 17.93
CA PHE A 24 1.73 -22.60 19.38
C PHE A 24 2.86 -21.73 19.94
N LYS A 25 3.69 -21.14 19.09
CA LYS A 25 4.70 -20.14 19.49
C LYS A 25 4.00 -18.88 19.99
N PRO A 26 4.51 -18.23 21.05
CA PRO A 26 3.93 -16.99 21.55
C PRO A 26 3.95 -15.93 20.45
N SER A 27 2.82 -15.28 20.25
CA SER A 27 2.62 -14.29 19.21
C SER A 27 1.75 -13.15 19.71
N THR A 28 2.01 -11.95 19.18
CA THR A 28 1.28 -10.72 19.51
C THR A 28 0.36 -10.27 18.38
N SER A 29 0.43 -10.93 17.24
CA SER A 29 -0.42 -10.73 16.08
C SER A 29 -1.72 -11.54 16.19
N VAL A 30 -2.84 -10.85 15.99
CA VAL A 30 -4.20 -11.38 16.15
C VAL A 30 -5.02 -11.07 14.91
N LEU A 31 -5.74 -12.07 14.42
CA LEU A 31 -6.77 -11.91 13.40
C LEU A 31 -8.13 -11.82 14.07
N ILE A 32 -8.90 -10.77 13.75
CA ILE A 32 -10.19 -10.47 14.37
C ILE A 32 -11.23 -10.23 13.26
N THR A 33 -12.42 -10.82 13.41
CA THR A 33 -13.56 -10.48 12.55
C THR A 33 -14.04 -9.04 12.77
N PRO A 34 -14.63 -8.37 11.75
CA PRO A 34 -15.14 -7.00 11.91
C PRO A 34 -16.16 -6.89 13.06
N ASP A 35 -16.99 -7.91 13.24
CA ASP A 35 -18.02 -7.98 14.28
C ASP A 35 -17.49 -8.37 15.66
N LYS A 36 -16.17 -8.59 15.80
CA LYS A 36 -15.48 -9.00 17.03
C LYS A 36 -16.05 -10.28 17.68
N GLN A 37 -16.81 -11.08 16.93
CA GLN A 37 -17.38 -12.33 17.44
C GLN A 37 -16.35 -13.45 17.55
N ASP A 38 -15.30 -13.37 16.75
CA ASP A 38 -14.25 -14.37 16.71
C ASP A 38 -12.88 -13.73 16.49
N PHE A 39 -11.88 -14.20 17.23
CA PHE A 39 -10.50 -13.76 17.16
C PHE A 39 -9.54 -14.90 17.48
N PHE A 40 -8.32 -14.81 16.96
CA PHE A 40 -7.27 -15.77 17.29
C PHE A 40 -5.87 -15.27 16.98
N TYR A 41 -4.89 -15.91 17.60
CA TYR A 41 -3.48 -15.54 17.50
C TYR A 41 -2.80 -16.30 16.36
N VAL A 42 -2.03 -15.56 15.57
CA VAL A 42 -1.28 -16.08 14.42
C VAL A 42 0.07 -15.42 14.42
N CYS A 43 1.16 -16.18 14.38
CA CYS A 43 2.49 -15.58 14.26
C CYS A 43 2.74 -15.02 12.84
N PRO A 44 3.59 -13.99 12.69
CA PRO A 44 3.87 -13.38 11.39
C PRO A 44 4.46 -14.37 10.36
N ALA A 45 5.12 -15.44 10.82
CA ALA A 45 5.62 -16.50 9.94
C ALA A 45 4.48 -17.21 9.19
N HIS A 46 3.35 -17.49 9.87
CA HIS A 46 2.19 -18.12 9.23
C HIS A 46 1.27 -17.14 8.54
N LEU A 47 1.31 -15.85 8.90
CA LEU A 47 0.56 -14.84 8.16
C LEU A 47 1.04 -14.71 6.70
N LYS A 48 2.32 -15.00 6.45
CA LYS A 48 2.93 -15.02 5.12
C LYS A 48 2.68 -16.32 4.34
N ASP A 49 2.11 -17.34 4.98
CA ASP A 49 1.83 -18.63 4.35
C ASP A 49 0.59 -18.55 3.46
N ARG A 50 0.79 -18.77 2.16
CA ARG A 50 -0.27 -18.78 1.12
C ARG A 50 -1.32 -19.86 1.38
N GLY A 51 -0.96 -20.96 2.05
CA GLY A 51 -1.88 -22.04 2.39
C GLY A 51 -2.85 -21.67 3.52
N PHE A 52 -2.51 -20.66 4.32
CA PHE A 52 -3.23 -20.30 5.53
C PHE A 52 -4.14 -19.07 5.33
N CYS A 53 -3.56 -17.94 4.92
CA CYS A 53 -4.28 -16.69 4.67
C CYS A 53 -3.92 -16.14 3.28
N SER A 54 -4.94 -15.74 2.54
CA SER A 54 -4.76 -14.89 1.36
C SER A 54 -5.11 -13.46 1.76
N PRO A 55 -4.23 -12.47 1.55
CA PRO A 55 -4.59 -11.07 1.65
C PRO A 55 -5.87 -10.79 0.86
N ILE A 56 -6.89 -10.20 1.51
CA ILE A 56 -8.02 -9.61 0.77
C ILE A 56 -7.51 -8.27 0.29
N ILE A 57 -6.75 -8.33 -0.79
CA ILE A 57 -6.43 -7.15 -1.56
C ILE A 57 -7.67 -6.87 -2.39
N ASP A 58 -8.41 -5.82 -2.06
CA ASP A 58 -9.29 -5.17 -3.04
C ASP A 58 -8.38 -4.64 -4.15
N HIS A 59 -8.08 -5.49 -5.14
CA HIS A 59 -7.23 -5.16 -6.27
C HIS A 59 -7.71 -3.89 -6.97
N ASP A 60 -9.01 -3.60 -6.93
CA ASP A 60 -9.62 -2.38 -7.45
C ASP A 60 -9.25 -1.13 -6.66
N ALA A 61 -9.14 -1.21 -5.32
CA ALA A 61 -8.74 -0.07 -4.49
C ALA A 61 -7.24 0.24 -4.63
N ILE A 62 -6.40 -0.79 -4.75
CA ILE A 62 -4.97 -0.61 -5.00
C ILE A 62 -4.72 -0.16 -6.45
N ALA A 63 -5.46 -0.68 -7.42
CA ALA A 63 -5.41 -0.21 -8.81
C ALA A 63 -5.93 1.22 -8.94
N ALA A 64 -6.96 1.61 -8.19
CA ALA A 64 -7.45 2.99 -8.18
C ALA A 64 -6.44 3.96 -7.54
N LYS A 65 -5.75 3.55 -6.46
CA LYS A 65 -4.67 4.35 -5.87
C LYS A 65 -3.49 4.50 -6.83
N LYS A 66 -3.02 3.39 -7.43
CA LYS A 66 -1.96 3.42 -8.44
C LYS A 66 -2.34 4.24 -9.68
N LYS A 67 -3.59 4.15 -10.15
CA LYS A 67 -4.08 4.97 -11.27
C LYS A 67 -4.06 6.45 -10.92
N LYS A 68 -4.51 6.84 -9.72
CA LYS A 68 -4.46 8.23 -9.25
C LYS A 68 -3.03 8.76 -9.15
N GLU A 69 -2.11 7.99 -8.58
CA GLU A 69 -0.69 8.37 -8.49
C GLU A 69 -0.05 8.52 -9.89
N MET A 70 -0.34 7.60 -10.81
CA MET A 70 0.11 7.70 -12.21
C MET A 70 -0.52 8.90 -12.94
N ASP A 71 -1.81 9.19 -12.71
CA ASP A 71 -2.52 10.32 -13.32
C ASP A 71 -1.96 11.66 -12.81
N GLU A 72 -1.61 11.75 -11.52
CA GLU A 72 -0.95 12.92 -10.92
C GLU A 72 0.47 13.15 -11.46
N GLU A 73 1.23 12.08 -11.71
CA GLU A 73 2.53 12.16 -12.39
C GLU A 73 2.38 12.63 -13.85
N VAL A 74 1.41 12.09 -14.58
CA VAL A 74 1.11 12.50 -15.95
C VAL A 74 0.66 13.96 -16.01
N GLU A 75 -0.15 14.44 -15.05
CA GLU A 75 -0.54 15.84 -14.96
C GLU A 75 0.64 16.77 -14.69
N ARG A 76 1.56 16.40 -13.78
CA ARG A 76 2.78 17.19 -13.55
C ARG A 76 3.64 17.30 -14.80
N LEU A 77 3.85 16.18 -15.50
CA LEU A 77 4.61 16.15 -16.75
C LEU A 77 3.95 16.98 -17.86
N LYS A 78 2.62 16.94 -17.98
CA LYS A 78 1.87 17.78 -18.93
C LYS A 78 2.02 19.27 -18.61
N ARG A 79 1.88 19.66 -17.35
CA ARG A 79 2.05 21.06 -16.90
C ARG A 79 3.48 21.56 -17.19
N GLU A 80 4.50 20.76 -16.86
CA GLU A 80 5.89 21.10 -17.17
C GLU A 80 6.16 21.21 -18.67
N TYR A 81 5.55 20.33 -19.48
CA TYR A 81 5.70 20.36 -20.93
C TYR A 81 5.02 21.59 -21.54
N GLU A 82 3.80 21.91 -21.12
CA GLU A 82 3.07 23.09 -21.58
C GLU A 82 3.78 24.38 -21.19
N GLU A 83 4.30 24.48 -19.97
CA GLU A 83 5.05 25.66 -19.53
C GLU A 83 6.36 25.83 -20.30
N LYS A 84 7.07 24.73 -20.60
CA LYS A 84 8.26 24.75 -21.49
C LYS A 84 7.90 25.15 -22.91
N GLN A 85 6.76 24.70 -23.44
CA GLN A 85 6.30 25.08 -24.78
C GLN A 85 5.88 26.54 -24.85
N ARG A 86 5.18 27.07 -23.83
CA ARG A 86 4.82 28.50 -23.76
C ARG A 86 6.06 29.38 -23.66
N LYS A 87 7.03 29.02 -22.83
CA LYS A 87 8.34 29.72 -22.75
C LYS A 87 9.12 29.67 -24.06
N LYS A 88 9.02 28.59 -24.84
CA LYS A 88 9.64 28.52 -26.18
C LYS A 88 8.94 29.46 -27.17
N LYS A 89 7.60 29.43 -27.22
CA LYS A 89 6.81 30.30 -28.09
C LYS A 89 6.98 31.77 -27.76
N GLU A 90 6.99 32.15 -26.48
CA GLU A 90 7.25 33.54 -26.04
C GLU A 90 8.63 34.01 -26.48
N LYS A 91 9.67 33.17 -26.32
CA LYS A 91 11.03 33.47 -26.80
C LYS A 91 11.13 33.59 -28.32
N GLU A 92 10.34 32.82 -29.08
CA GLU A 92 10.28 32.93 -30.53
C GLU A 92 9.55 34.21 -30.97
N THR A 93 8.44 34.55 -30.32
CA THR A 93 7.69 35.78 -30.61
C THR A 93 8.44 37.06 -30.21
N ASP A 94 9.22 37.05 -29.14
CA ASP A 94 10.07 38.19 -28.75
C ASP A 94 11.24 38.36 -29.73
N LYS A 95 11.83 37.26 -30.21
CA LYS A 95 12.87 37.31 -31.26
C LYS A 95 12.34 37.78 -32.61
N GLU A 96 11.10 37.46 -32.96
CA GLU A 96 10.46 38.00 -34.17
C GLU A 96 10.11 39.49 -34.03
N LYS A 97 9.61 39.91 -32.86
CA LYS A 97 9.32 41.33 -32.59
C LYS A 97 10.57 42.20 -32.49
N GLU A 98 11.70 41.67 -32.01
CA GLU A 98 12.99 42.37 -32.08
C GLU A 98 13.48 42.49 -33.53
N LYS A 99 13.35 41.44 -34.35
CA LYS A 99 13.72 41.50 -35.77
C LYS A 99 12.84 42.43 -36.61
N ASP A 100 11.58 42.65 -36.23
CA ASP A 100 10.69 43.60 -36.91
C ASP A 100 10.91 45.06 -36.47
N LYS A 101 11.43 45.29 -35.25
CA LYS A 101 11.88 46.63 -34.80
C LYS A 101 13.23 47.05 -35.38
N ASP A 102 14.03 46.11 -35.85
CA ASP A 102 15.35 46.36 -36.47
C ASP A 102 15.26 46.62 -37.99
N LYS A 103 14.05 46.62 -38.57
CA LYS A 103 13.80 46.94 -39.99
C LYS A 103 13.32 48.37 -40.26
N ASP A 104 13.29 49.23 -39.23
CA ASP A 104 12.85 50.63 -39.36
C ASP A 104 13.92 51.67 -38.94
N LYS A 105 15.18 51.23 -38.82
CA LYS A 105 16.35 52.10 -38.73
C LYS A 105 17.56 51.46 -39.41
N GLU A 106 17.70 51.68 -40.72
CA GLU A 106 18.99 52.08 -41.30
C GLU A 106 18.87 52.26 -42.82
N LYS A 107 18.77 53.53 -43.22
CA LYS A 107 19.14 54.01 -44.54
C LYS A 107 20.10 55.17 -44.33
N ASP A 108 21.39 54.91 -44.13
CA ASP A 108 22.45 55.66 -44.81
C ASP A 108 23.87 55.10 -44.54
N LYS A 109 24.63 54.95 -45.64
CA LYS A 109 26.11 54.98 -45.80
C LYS A 109 26.95 53.95 -45.02
N ASN A 110 27.44 52.89 -45.66
CA ASN A 110 28.49 52.79 -46.68
C ASN A 110 29.94 52.97 -46.16
N ASP A 111 30.68 51.88 -46.35
CA ASP A 111 32.11 51.75 -46.68
C ASP A 111 33.18 51.88 -45.58
N SER A 112 33.75 50.74 -45.16
CA SER A 112 35.15 50.40 -45.51
C SER A 112 35.66 49.12 -44.83
N LYS A 113 36.10 48.19 -45.69
CA LYS A 113 37.47 47.64 -45.73
C LYS A 113 37.92 46.49 -44.79
N GLU A 114 38.16 45.37 -45.48
CA GLU A 114 39.22 44.34 -45.36
C GLU A 114 39.52 43.56 -44.07
N LYS A 115 39.51 42.23 -44.27
CA LYS A 115 40.51 41.20 -43.91
C LYS A 115 40.69 40.80 -42.45
N GLY A 116 40.71 39.48 -42.26
CA GLY A 116 41.52 38.84 -41.22
C GLY A 116 41.02 37.44 -40.85
N GLU A 117 41.69 36.42 -41.37
CA GLU A 117 41.53 35.01 -41.05
C GLU A 117 41.88 34.65 -39.59
N ASP A 118 41.26 33.55 -39.15
CA ASP A 118 41.83 32.43 -38.35
C ASP A 118 42.53 32.72 -37.00
N LYS A 119 41.94 32.19 -35.92
CA LYS A 119 42.55 31.13 -35.08
C LYS A 119 41.69 30.83 -33.85
N GLY A 120 41.40 29.55 -33.67
CA GLY A 120 40.80 29.04 -32.44
C GLY A 120 41.81 28.93 -31.30
N GLU A 121 41.30 28.84 -30.07
CA GLU A 121 41.90 27.97 -29.07
C GLU A 121 40.90 27.63 -27.96
N ARG A 122 40.92 26.35 -27.59
CA ARG A 122 40.15 25.71 -26.54
C ARG A 122 40.85 25.91 -25.19
N LYS A 123 40.10 26.21 -24.14
CA LYS A 123 40.40 25.94 -22.72
C LYS A 123 39.11 26.28 -21.94
N ASP A 124 38.59 25.52 -20.99
CA ASP A 124 39.16 24.44 -20.20
C ASP A 124 37.99 23.60 -19.65
N THR A 125 38.22 22.29 -19.56
CA THR A 125 37.37 21.31 -18.89
C THR A 125 38.14 20.84 -17.66
N THR A 126 37.53 20.86 -16.47
CA THR A 126 37.69 19.88 -15.37
C THR A 126 36.84 20.38 -14.20
N SER A 127 35.80 19.69 -13.73
CA SER A 127 35.76 18.38 -13.05
C SER A 127 36.36 18.43 -11.65
N ASP A 128 35.72 17.69 -10.73
CA ASP A 128 36.05 17.42 -9.32
C ASP A 128 35.42 18.38 -8.30
N ASP A 129 34.73 17.92 -7.24
CA ASP A 129 34.31 16.58 -6.85
C ASP A 129 33.17 16.68 -5.82
N LYS A 130 32.59 15.52 -5.53
CA LYS A 130 31.49 15.21 -4.61
C LYS A 130 31.79 15.66 -3.17
N GLU A 131 30.74 15.95 -2.40
CA GLU A 131 30.32 15.03 -1.32
C GLU A 131 29.00 15.46 -0.65
N SER A 132 28.00 14.62 -0.87
CA SER A 132 27.06 14.10 0.12
C SER A 132 26.85 14.84 1.46
N LYS A 133 25.61 15.29 1.66
CA LYS A 133 24.85 14.85 2.85
C LYS A 133 23.35 14.87 2.58
N SER A 134 22.92 13.81 1.91
CA SER A 134 21.61 13.22 2.10
C SER A 134 21.42 12.89 3.59
N LYS A 135 20.47 13.56 4.24
CA LYS A 135 19.87 13.08 5.49
C LYS A 135 18.37 13.30 5.44
N ASP A 136 17.68 12.21 5.75
CA ASP A 136 16.26 12.10 6.05
C ASP A 136 15.26 12.13 4.87
N LYS A 137 15.50 11.24 3.92
CA LYS A 137 14.43 10.55 3.19
C LYS A 137 14.38 9.10 3.68
N SER A 138 13.85 8.90 4.86
CA SER A 138 13.46 7.57 5.36
C SER A 138 12.26 7.70 6.28
N GLN A 139 11.21 8.38 5.80
CA GLN A 139 9.87 7.97 6.15
C GLN A 139 9.66 6.67 5.39
N ALA A 140 9.90 5.56 6.10
CA ALA A 140 9.63 4.23 5.61
C ALA A 140 8.27 4.24 4.93
N GLU A 141 8.23 3.88 3.65
CA GLU A 141 7.06 3.20 3.10
C GLU A 141 6.74 2.12 4.12
N VAL A 142 5.74 2.38 4.96
CA VAL A 142 5.07 1.34 5.69
C VAL A 142 4.49 0.52 4.56
N GLU A 143 5.20 -0.54 4.15
CA GLU A 143 4.60 -1.61 3.36
C GLU A 143 3.29 -1.90 4.09
N GLU A 144 2.18 -1.44 3.50
CA GLU A 144 0.86 -1.62 4.05
C GLU A 144 0.57 -3.11 3.85
N GLU A 145 1.19 -3.94 4.70
CA GLU A 145 0.87 -5.34 4.84
C GLU A 145 -0.66 -5.38 4.91
N PRO A 146 -1.33 -6.04 3.95
CA PRO A 146 -2.76 -5.96 3.81
C PRO A 146 -3.40 -6.22 5.16
N ARG A 147 -4.02 -5.21 5.77
CA ARG A 147 -4.55 -5.35 7.14
C ARG A 147 -5.77 -6.27 7.17
N VAL A 148 -6.23 -6.73 6.01
CA VAL A 148 -7.41 -7.56 5.82
C VAL A 148 -7.01 -8.85 5.09
N PHE A 149 -7.40 -9.98 5.65
CA PHE A 149 -7.09 -11.31 5.18
C PHE A 149 -8.36 -12.16 5.06
N ALA A 150 -8.35 -13.09 4.12
CA ALA A 150 -9.32 -14.17 4.00
C ALA A 150 -8.59 -15.45 4.42
N LEU A 151 -9.24 -16.24 5.27
CA LEU A 151 -8.71 -17.56 5.58
C LEU A 151 -8.96 -18.49 4.40
N GLN A 152 -8.02 -19.42 4.17
CA GLN A 152 -8.26 -20.49 3.22
C GLN A 152 -9.45 -21.35 3.68
N ARG A 153 -10.18 -21.93 2.73
CA ARG A 153 -11.47 -22.63 2.94
C ARG A 153 -11.47 -23.60 4.13
N VAL A 154 -10.43 -24.41 4.27
CA VAL A 154 -10.31 -25.42 5.33
C VAL A 154 -10.22 -24.78 6.71
N PHE A 155 -9.43 -23.72 6.85
CA PHE A 155 -9.28 -23.01 8.12
C PHE A 155 -10.56 -22.25 8.48
N TYR A 156 -11.17 -21.57 7.52
CA TYR A 156 -12.44 -20.90 7.72
C TYR A 156 -13.55 -21.89 8.15
N GLN A 157 -13.65 -23.05 7.49
CA GLN A 157 -14.59 -24.09 7.89
C GLN A 157 -14.33 -24.60 9.32
N ARG A 158 -13.07 -24.83 9.68
CA ARG A 158 -12.68 -25.21 11.05
C ARG A 158 -13.09 -24.17 12.08
N ARG A 159 -13.04 -22.86 11.76
CA ARG A 159 -13.54 -21.78 12.64
C ARG A 159 -15.05 -21.89 12.84
N LEU A 160 -15.80 -22.06 11.75
CA LEU A 160 -17.25 -22.23 11.81
C LEU A 160 -17.64 -23.46 12.64
N ASP A 161 -16.96 -24.58 12.42
CA ASP A 161 -17.22 -25.82 13.15
C ASP A 161 -16.87 -25.67 14.63
N ARG A 162 -15.77 -24.99 14.98
CA ARG A 162 -15.43 -24.69 16.39
C ARG A 162 -16.53 -23.86 17.06
N LYS A 163 -17.07 -22.84 16.39
CA LYS A 163 -18.17 -22.03 16.91
C LYS A 163 -19.44 -22.86 17.12
N ARG A 164 -19.80 -23.69 16.13
CA ARG A 164 -20.96 -24.60 16.23
C ARG A 164 -20.78 -25.62 17.35
N GLN A 165 -19.59 -26.20 17.48
CA GLN A 165 -19.25 -27.14 18.56
C GLN A 165 -19.32 -26.47 19.93
N ALA A 166 -18.86 -25.23 20.08
CA ALA A 166 -18.97 -24.48 21.32
C ALA A 166 -20.43 -24.21 21.72
N GLU A 167 -21.29 -23.87 20.76
CA GLU A 167 -22.73 -23.68 20.99
C GLU A 167 -23.42 -25.00 21.40
N ILE A 168 -23.11 -26.10 20.71
CA ILE A 168 -23.63 -27.43 21.05
C ILE A 168 -23.15 -27.87 22.43
N ALA A 169 -21.86 -27.68 22.75
CA ALA A 169 -21.30 -28.03 24.05
C ALA A 169 -21.96 -27.22 25.17
N LYS A 170 -22.23 -25.92 24.95
CA LYS A 170 -22.97 -25.08 25.90
C LYS A 170 -24.39 -25.61 26.13
N ARG A 171 -25.13 -25.91 25.06
CA ARG A 171 -26.48 -26.48 25.15
C ARG A 171 -26.49 -27.84 25.84
N ASN A 172 -25.51 -28.70 25.57
CA ASN A 172 -25.38 -30.01 26.21
C ASN A 172 -25.06 -29.87 27.70
N ARG A 173 -24.19 -28.92 28.08
CA ARG A 173 -23.93 -28.62 29.50
C ARG A 173 -25.19 -28.16 30.23
N GLU A 174 -26.00 -27.29 29.61
CA GLU A 174 -27.28 -26.86 30.17
C GLU A 174 -28.25 -28.03 30.34
N ARG A 175 -28.30 -28.96 29.38
CA ARG A 175 -29.12 -30.18 29.48
C ARG A 175 -28.64 -31.12 30.59
N LEU A 176 -27.34 -31.34 30.73
CA LEU A 176 -26.77 -32.19 31.78
C LEU A 176 -26.98 -31.61 33.18
N ASN A 177 -27.05 -30.28 33.29
CA ASN A 177 -27.39 -29.62 34.55
C ASN A 177 -28.88 -29.79 34.94
N ASN A 178 -29.75 -30.21 34.02
CA ASN A 178 -31.15 -30.44 34.33
C ASN A 178 -31.31 -31.81 35.03
N PRO A 179 -31.82 -31.85 36.28
CA PRO A 179 -31.95 -33.10 37.03
C PRO A 179 -32.93 -34.10 36.39
N ASN A 180 -33.88 -33.62 35.58
CA ASN A 180 -34.84 -34.46 34.84
C ASN A 180 -34.30 -34.98 33.49
N PHE A 181 -33.05 -34.69 33.14
CA PHE A 181 -32.46 -35.12 31.86
C PHE A 181 -32.06 -36.60 31.86
N PHE A 182 -31.68 -37.14 33.01
CA PHE A 182 -31.31 -38.54 33.14
C PHE A 182 -32.57 -39.40 33.37
N PRO A 183 -32.70 -40.55 32.71
CA PRO A 183 -33.81 -41.46 32.95
C PRO A 183 -33.77 -41.95 34.41
N SER A 184 -34.91 -41.87 35.10
CA SER A 184 -35.06 -42.44 36.44
C SER A 184 -35.20 -43.95 36.36
N VAL A 185 -34.64 -44.66 37.35
CA VAL A 185 -34.81 -46.12 37.47
C VAL A 185 -36.30 -46.45 37.64
N PRO A 186 -36.85 -47.41 36.86
CA PRO A 186 -38.22 -47.89 37.03
C PRO A 186 -38.48 -48.36 38.46
N LYS A 187 -39.59 -47.91 39.06
CA LYS A 187 -39.94 -48.21 40.46
C LYS A 187 -40.79 -49.47 40.63
N ASP A 188 -41.23 -50.06 39.53
CA ASP A 188 -42.06 -51.26 39.52
C ASP A 188 -41.15 -52.48 39.38
N LEU A 189 -40.63 -52.96 40.51
CA LEU A 189 -40.07 -54.31 40.60
C LEU A 189 -41.23 -55.30 40.82
N PRO A 190 -41.26 -56.44 40.10
CA PRO A 190 -42.26 -57.50 40.30
C PRO A 190 -42.13 -58.18 41.68
#